data_AF-A0AAN8XMR2-F1
#
_entry.id   AF-A0AAN8XMR2-F1
#
_cell.length_a   1.000
_cell.length_b   1.000
_cell.length_c   1.000
_cell.angle_alpha   90.00
_cell.angle_beta   90.00
_cell.angle_gamma   90.00
#
_symmetry.space_group_name_H-M   'P 1'
#
loop_
_entity.id
_entity.type
_entity.pdbx_description
1 polymer ?
#
loop_
_entity_poly.entity_id
_entity_poly.type
_entity_poly.pdbx_seq_one_letter_code
_entity_poly.pdbx_strand_id
1 'polypeptide(L)'
;MATMVRWVALLAVICAVAAVDRNNFKSCQQSSFCRRHRAAKPGESPYSLLVDTVTVSETGIVGDILNEKNKVIFTLEVYPLEDHTLRVKINEKNPIRQRFEEPYAIIAGLHTEKFTVDERSFDGLILSFGESKVVLKAKPLRIDVYKGKNLVISTNARGLLKFEHYRNKPAEGEGENADLQVIDEEEDKDGLWEETFKGHSDSKPNGPSSVGMDISFINSKHVYGIPEHADAFSLKETT
;
A
#
# COMPACT_ATOMS: atom_id res chain seq x y z
N MET A 1 43.24 -8.44 -40.29
CA MET A 1 42.84 -8.39 -38.86
C MET A 1 42.32 -7.01 -38.44
N ALA A 2 43.09 -5.93 -38.59
CA ALA A 2 42.67 -4.58 -38.15
C ALA A 2 41.41 -4.00 -38.83
N THR A 3 41.17 -4.34 -40.10
CA THR A 3 39.97 -3.92 -40.86
C THR A 3 38.71 -4.62 -40.37
N MET A 4 38.78 -5.91 -40.07
CA MET A 4 37.65 -6.70 -39.56
C MET A 4 37.23 -6.25 -38.16
N VAL A 5 38.20 -5.90 -37.29
CA VAL A 5 37.93 -5.33 -35.95
C VAL A 5 37.21 -3.98 -36.06
N ARG A 6 37.56 -3.14 -37.04
CA ARG A 6 36.86 -1.86 -37.29
C ARG A 6 35.41 -2.04 -37.73
N TRP A 7 35.13 -3.01 -38.62
CA TRP A 7 33.75 -3.30 -39.05
C TRP A 7 32.91 -3.90 -37.92
N VAL A 8 33.48 -4.78 -37.08
CA VAL A 8 32.80 -5.31 -35.90
C VAL A 8 32.52 -4.22 -34.86
N ALA A 9 33.45 -3.30 -34.63
CA ALA A 9 33.23 -2.15 -33.75
C ALA A 9 32.16 -1.20 -34.30
N LEU A 10 32.13 -0.96 -35.62
CA LEU A 10 31.11 -0.14 -36.26
C LEU A 10 29.71 -0.79 -36.15
N LEU A 11 29.62 -2.10 -36.36
CA LEU A 11 28.39 -2.88 -36.15
C LEU A 11 27.93 -2.87 -34.69
N ALA A 12 28.86 -2.98 -33.73
CA ALA A 12 28.54 -2.90 -32.30
C ALA A 12 28.02 -1.51 -31.88
N VAL A 13 28.54 -0.43 -32.48
CA VAL A 13 28.06 0.94 -32.26
C VAL A 13 26.70 1.18 -32.93
N ILE A 14 26.45 0.59 -34.11
CA ILE A 14 25.16 0.67 -34.80
C ILE A 14 24.09 -0.18 -34.09
N CYS A 15 24.47 -1.25 -33.39
CA CYS A 15 23.59 -2.07 -32.58
C CYS A 15 23.27 -1.50 -31.19
N ALA A 16 23.75 -0.30 -30.85
CA ALA A 16 23.23 0.46 -29.70
C ALA A 16 21.85 1.04 -30.07
N VAL A 17 20.88 0.14 -30.29
CA VAL A 17 19.49 0.52 -30.46
C VAL A 17 19.01 1.04 -29.10
N ALA A 18 18.68 2.33 -29.03
CA ALA A 18 17.99 2.88 -27.88
C ALA A 18 16.56 2.30 -27.87
N ALA A 19 16.40 1.11 -27.28
CA ALA A 19 15.11 0.40 -27.27
C ALA A 19 14.00 1.20 -26.58
N VAL A 20 14.36 2.11 -25.66
CA VAL A 20 13.43 3.03 -24.98
C VAL A 20 14.14 4.30 -24.52
N ASP A 21 13.51 5.46 -24.71
CA ASP A 21 13.94 6.71 -24.10
C ASP A 21 13.36 6.81 -22.67
N ARG A 22 14.19 6.49 -21.67
CA ARG A 22 13.82 6.49 -20.25
C ARG A 22 13.35 7.86 -19.76
N ASN A 23 13.73 8.95 -20.42
CA ASN A 23 13.30 10.29 -20.00
C ASN A 23 11.80 10.48 -20.16
N ASN A 24 11.13 9.69 -21.00
CA ASN A 24 9.67 9.74 -21.17
C ASN A 24 8.88 9.05 -20.05
N PHE A 25 9.55 8.36 -19.13
CA PHE A 25 8.92 7.61 -18.05
C PHE A 25 9.36 8.16 -16.71
N LYS A 26 8.40 8.38 -15.79
CA LYS A 26 8.71 8.83 -14.44
C LYS A 26 9.50 7.74 -13.70
N SER A 27 10.65 8.10 -13.16
CA SER A 27 11.25 7.34 -12.06
C SER A 27 10.42 7.51 -10.77
N CYS A 28 10.63 6.64 -9.78
CA CYS A 28 9.95 6.79 -8.48
C CYS A 28 10.18 8.17 -7.84
N GLN A 29 11.37 8.76 -8.02
CA GLN A 29 11.69 10.09 -7.48
C GLN A 29 10.93 11.23 -8.18
N GLN A 30 10.57 11.04 -9.45
CA GLN A 30 9.78 12.00 -10.24
C GLN A 30 8.26 11.78 -10.09
N SER A 31 7.85 10.82 -9.28
CA SER A 31 6.45 10.58 -8.94
C SER A 31 6.26 10.92 -7.48
N SER A 32 5.55 12.02 -7.19
CA SER A 32 5.47 12.58 -5.84
C SER A 32 4.99 11.56 -4.80
N PHE A 33 3.96 10.76 -5.11
CA PHE A 33 3.47 9.74 -4.18
C PHE A 33 4.50 8.61 -3.97
N CYS A 34 5.17 8.14 -5.02
CA CYS A 34 6.17 7.08 -4.90
C CYS A 34 7.33 7.54 -4.02
N ARG A 35 7.79 8.79 -4.22
CA ARG A 35 8.80 9.43 -3.39
C ARG A 35 8.37 9.51 -1.92
N ARG A 36 7.14 9.97 -1.63
CA ARG A 36 6.60 10.04 -0.26
C ARG A 36 6.44 8.68 0.41
N HIS A 37 6.13 7.62 -0.33
CA HIS A 37 6.08 6.25 0.20
C HIS A 37 7.48 5.67 0.44
N ARG A 38 8.43 5.90 -0.47
CA ARG A 38 9.81 5.43 -0.32
C ARG A 38 10.59 6.17 0.77
N ALA A 39 10.21 7.40 1.09
CA ALA A 39 10.79 8.16 2.20
C ALA A 39 10.37 7.63 3.57
N ALA A 40 9.27 6.86 3.65
CA ALA A 40 8.83 6.26 4.91
C ALA A 40 9.87 5.25 5.42
N LYS A 41 10.34 5.46 6.65
CA LYS A 41 11.31 4.58 7.30
C LYS A 41 10.58 3.46 8.04
N PRO A 42 11.08 2.21 7.99
CA PRO A 42 10.60 1.15 8.87
C PRO A 42 10.67 1.59 10.33
N GLY A 43 9.65 1.24 11.12
CA GLY A 43 9.56 1.69 12.50
C GLY A 43 8.20 1.40 13.12
N GLU A 44 7.88 2.12 14.20
CA GLU A 44 6.58 2.03 14.85
C GLU A 44 5.52 2.72 13.97
N SER A 45 4.59 1.92 13.44
CA SER A 45 3.47 2.44 12.65
C SER A 45 2.53 3.27 13.53
N PRO A 46 2.07 4.45 13.07
CA PRO A 46 1.17 5.29 13.85
C PRO A 46 -0.28 4.79 13.85
N TYR A 47 -0.60 3.70 13.16
CA TYR A 47 -1.94 3.17 13.06
C TYR A 47 -2.25 2.22 14.23
N SER A 48 -3.38 2.43 14.89
CA SER A 48 -3.87 1.61 16.00
C SER A 48 -5.32 1.20 15.77
N LEU A 49 -5.65 -0.08 15.96
CA LEU A 49 -7.03 -0.56 15.99
C LEU A 49 -7.70 -0.11 17.29
N LEU A 50 -8.88 0.49 17.19
CA LEU A 50 -9.75 0.77 18.32
C LEU A 50 -10.59 -0.48 18.63
N VAL A 51 -10.07 -1.36 19.49
CA VAL A 51 -10.66 -2.69 19.76
C VAL A 51 -12.12 -2.60 20.22
N ASP A 52 -12.48 -1.58 20.99
CA ASP A 52 -13.83 -1.33 21.49
C ASP A 52 -14.84 -1.05 20.37
N THR A 53 -14.39 -0.48 19.25
CA THR A 53 -15.23 -0.25 18.05
C THR A 53 -15.47 -1.50 17.21
N VAL A 54 -14.74 -2.61 17.47
CA VAL A 54 -14.84 -3.80 16.65
C VAL A 54 -16.20 -4.48 16.83
N THR A 55 -16.91 -4.56 15.71
CA THR A 55 -18.14 -5.32 15.53
C THR A 55 -17.83 -6.62 14.79
N VAL A 56 -18.49 -7.70 15.19
CA VAL A 56 -18.33 -9.04 14.62
C VAL A 56 -19.64 -9.41 13.96
N SER A 57 -19.62 -9.68 12.66
CA SER A 57 -20.75 -10.23 11.90
C SER A 57 -20.57 -11.73 11.69
N GLU A 58 -21.51 -12.37 11.00
CA GLU A 58 -21.38 -13.78 10.59
C GLU A 58 -20.25 -14.01 9.58
N THR A 59 -19.83 -12.96 8.87
CA THR A 59 -18.95 -13.05 7.70
C THR A 59 -17.62 -12.32 7.86
N GLY A 60 -17.43 -11.53 8.92
CA GLY A 60 -16.15 -10.92 9.23
C GLY A 60 -16.20 -9.98 10.42
N ILE A 61 -15.15 -9.17 10.57
CA ILE A 61 -15.08 -8.10 11.55
C ILE A 61 -14.95 -6.75 10.87
N VAL A 62 -15.53 -5.74 11.51
CA VAL A 62 -15.40 -4.33 11.12
C VAL A 62 -15.01 -3.53 12.35
N GLY A 63 -13.95 -2.74 12.26
CA GLY A 63 -13.49 -1.88 13.36
C GLY A 63 -12.82 -0.62 12.85
N ASP A 64 -12.64 0.36 13.73
CA ASP A 64 -12.02 1.63 13.38
C ASP A 64 -10.51 1.59 13.66
N ILE A 65 -9.72 2.15 12.74
CA ILE A 65 -8.28 2.36 12.90
C ILE A 65 -8.05 3.86 13.10
N LEU A 66 -7.36 4.24 14.17
CA LEU A 66 -6.89 5.59 14.42
C LEU A 66 -5.45 5.73 13.90
N ASN A 67 -5.17 6.77 13.12
CA ASN A 67 -3.81 7.25 12.95
C ASN A 67 -3.46 8.19 14.11
N GLU A 68 -2.52 7.78 14.96
CA GLU A 68 -2.17 8.50 16.19
C GLU A 68 -1.45 9.82 15.94
N LYS A 69 -0.83 10.02 14.78
CA LYS A 69 -0.17 11.28 14.43
C LYS A 69 -1.20 12.35 14.05
N ASN A 70 -2.07 12.04 13.11
CA ASN A 70 -2.96 13.02 12.49
C ASN A 70 -4.43 12.90 12.92
N LYS A 71 -4.74 11.94 13.78
CA LYS A 71 -6.06 11.68 14.38
C LYS A 71 -7.16 11.29 13.38
N VAL A 72 -6.81 10.99 12.13
CA VAL A 72 -7.77 10.51 11.13
C VAL A 72 -8.17 9.07 11.46
N ILE A 73 -9.47 8.81 11.31
CA ILE A 73 -10.07 7.49 11.53
C ILE A 73 -10.38 6.82 10.19
N PHE A 74 -9.96 5.57 10.08
CA PHE A 74 -10.22 4.67 8.96
C PHE A 74 -11.10 3.51 9.42
N THR A 75 -11.74 2.81 8.51
CA THR A 75 -12.45 1.56 8.75
C THR A 75 -11.60 0.40 8.25
N LEU A 76 -11.42 -0.61 9.10
CA LEU A 76 -10.86 -1.91 8.78
C LEU A 76 -11.98 -2.92 8.64
N GLU A 77 -12.00 -3.64 7.52
CA GLU A 77 -12.81 -4.83 7.32
C GLU A 77 -11.88 -6.03 7.12
N VAL A 78 -12.12 -7.11 7.85
CA VAL A 78 -11.39 -8.38 7.71
C VAL A 78 -12.39 -9.51 7.61
N TYR A 79 -12.36 -10.25 6.50
CA TYR A 79 -13.26 -11.38 6.28
C TYR A 79 -12.58 -12.48 5.45
N PRO A 80 -12.75 -13.75 5.83
CA PRO A 80 -12.26 -14.87 5.04
C PRO A 80 -13.23 -15.24 3.91
N LEU A 81 -12.68 -15.86 2.87
CA LEU A 81 -13.39 -16.29 1.66
C LEU A 81 -13.35 -17.81 1.53
N GLU A 82 -14.33 -18.39 0.84
CA GLU A 82 -14.46 -19.86 0.68
C GLU A 82 -13.24 -20.55 0.03
N ASP A 83 -12.37 -19.81 -0.66
CA ASP A 83 -11.12 -20.31 -1.23
C ASP A 83 -9.94 -20.26 -0.25
N HIS A 84 -10.22 -20.09 1.05
CA HIS A 84 -9.26 -19.94 2.14
C HIS A 84 -8.39 -18.67 2.07
N THR A 85 -8.85 -17.66 1.33
CA THR A 85 -8.22 -16.34 1.27
C THR A 85 -8.72 -15.46 2.41
N LEU A 86 -7.80 -14.71 3.05
CA LEU A 86 -8.19 -13.61 3.93
C LEU A 86 -8.24 -12.31 3.14
N ARG A 87 -9.40 -11.66 3.12
CA ARG A 87 -9.54 -10.32 2.55
C ARG A 87 -9.47 -9.26 3.65
N VAL A 88 -8.60 -8.28 3.45
CA VAL A 88 -8.42 -7.11 4.31
C VAL A 88 -8.69 -5.86 3.50
N LYS A 89 -9.56 -4.99 4.00
CA LYS A 89 -9.91 -3.72 3.37
C LYS A 89 -9.75 -2.60 4.39
N ILE A 90 -9.07 -1.52 3.99
CA ILE A 90 -8.97 -0.29 4.76
C ILE A 90 -9.54 0.84 3.91
N ASN A 91 -10.46 1.62 4.46
CA ASN A 91 -11.02 2.80 3.80
C ASN A 91 -11.16 3.96 4.80
N GLU A 92 -11.33 5.19 4.33
CA GLU A 92 -11.64 6.32 5.22
C GLU A 92 -13.02 6.14 5.85
N LYS A 93 -13.14 6.44 7.14
CA LYS A 93 -14.43 6.32 7.85
C LYS A 93 -15.45 7.34 7.36
N ASN A 94 -15.01 8.59 7.20
CA ASN A 94 -15.84 9.73 6.81
C ASN A 94 -15.14 10.51 5.69
N PRO A 95 -15.04 9.97 4.47
CA PRO A 95 -14.29 10.62 3.41
C PRO A 95 -15.07 11.79 2.80
N ILE A 96 -14.37 12.86 2.41
CA ILE A 96 -14.97 13.98 1.64
C ILE A 96 -15.43 13.57 0.24
N ARG A 97 -14.96 12.41 -0.26
CA ARG A 97 -15.35 11.80 -1.54
C ARG A 97 -15.08 10.29 -1.49
N GLN A 98 -15.86 9.48 -2.20
CA GLN A 98 -15.63 8.03 -2.19
C GLN A 98 -14.30 7.65 -2.84
N ARG A 99 -13.58 6.69 -2.24
CA ARG A 99 -12.41 6.08 -2.86
C ARG A 99 -12.85 5.13 -3.96
N PHE A 100 -12.03 5.03 -5.00
CA PHE A 100 -12.29 4.10 -6.09
C PHE A 100 -12.23 2.66 -5.57
N GLU A 101 -13.29 1.90 -5.81
CA GLU A 101 -13.34 0.45 -5.62
C GLU A 101 -13.61 -0.19 -6.98
N GLU A 102 -12.70 -1.06 -7.43
CA GLU A 102 -12.74 -1.65 -8.77
C GLU A 102 -13.98 -2.56 -8.94
N PRO A 103 -14.95 -2.17 -9.79
CA PRO A 103 -16.21 -2.89 -9.89
C PRO A 103 -16.15 -4.12 -10.82
N TYR A 104 -15.11 -4.26 -11.67
CA TYR A 104 -15.08 -5.27 -12.73
C TYR A 104 -14.05 -6.38 -12.52
N ALA A 105 -13.08 -6.22 -11.61
CA ALA A 105 -12.07 -7.25 -11.37
C ALA A 105 -12.62 -8.49 -10.67
N ILE A 106 -13.77 -8.39 -9.99
CA ILE A 106 -14.41 -9.48 -9.24
C ILE A 106 -15.62 -9.97 -10.04
N ILE A 107 -15.43 -11.01 -10.83
CA ILE A 107 -16.43 -11.47 -11.82
C ILE A 107 -17.54 -12.32 -11.18
N ALA A 108 -17.18 -13.21 -10.24
CA ALA A 108 -18.10 -14.17 -9.64
C ALA A 108 -18.71 -13.70 -8.29
N GLY A 109 -18.39 -12.48 -7.85
CA GLY A 109 -18.66 -12.04 -6.48
C GLY A 109 -17.67 -12.63 -5.47
N LEU A 110 -17.82 -12.26 -4.20
CA LEU A 110 -17.01 -12.77 -3.09
C LEU A 110 -17.89 -13.62 -2.18
N HIS A 111 -17.55 -14.89 -2.05
CA HIS A 111 -18.23 -15.80 -1.13
C HIS A 111 -17.41 -15.90 0.14
N THR A 112 -18.02 -15.48 1.25
CA THR A 112 -17.38 -15.48 2.57
C THR A 112 -17.51 -16.85 3.21
N GLU A 113 -16.52 -17.25 4.00
CA GLU A 113 -16.59 -18.46 4.81
C GLU A 113 -16.83 -18.15 6.29
N LYS A 114 -17.23 -19.17 7.05
CA LYS A 114 -17.42 -19.06 8.49
C LYS A 114 -16.08 -18.91 9.21
N PHE A 115 -16.08 -18.13 10.28
CA PHE A 115 -14.93 -17.93 11.14
C PHE A 115 -15.35 -17.92 12.61
N THR A 116 -14.36 -18.04 13.51
CA THR A 116 -14.53 -17.86 14.96
C THR A 116 -13.64 -16.74 15.45
N VAL A 117 -14.09 -16.05 16.49
CA VAL A 117 -13.26 -15.16 17.30
C VAL A 117 -12.81 -15.96 18.51
N ASP A 118 -11.56 -16.39 18.53
CA ASP A 118 -11.02 -17.24 19.59
C ASP A 118 -10.60 -16.41 20.82
N GLU A 119 -10.13 -15.18 20.59
CA GLU A 119 -9.72 -14.26 21.63
C GLU A 119 -10.03 -12.81 21.22
N ARG A 120 -10.46 -12.00 22.20
CA ARG A 120 -10.60 -10.55 22.09
C ARG A 120 -10.10 -9.91 23.38
N SER A 121 -9.10 -9.05 23.27
CA SER A 121 -8.50 -8.31 24.37
C SER A 121 -8.12 -6.91 23.92
N PHE A 122 -7.65 -6.06 24.84
CA PHE A 122 -7.14 -4.72 24.48
C PHE A 122 -5.95 -4.76 23.51
N ASP A 123 -5.22 -5.87 23.46
CA ASP A 123 -4.06 -6.05 22.58
C ASP A 123 -4.46 -6.43 21.15
N GLY A 124 -5.70 -6.85 20.92
CA GLY A 124 -6.19 -7.25 19.60
C GLY A 124 -7.18 -8.40 19.59
N LEU A 125 -7.27 -9.07 18.44
CA LEU A 125 -8.17 -10.19 18.19
C LEU A 125 -7.42 -11.37 17.60
N ILE A 126 -7.87 -12.58 17.95
CA ILE A 126 -7.47 -13.81 17.28
C ILE A 126 -8.70 -14.41 16.61
N LEU A 127 -8.59 -14.63 15.29
CA LEU A 127 -9.64 -15.24 14.47
C LEU A 127 -9.16 -16.59 13.93
N SER A 128 -10.06 -17.54 13.76
CA SER A 128 -9.78 -18.79 13.06
C SER A 128 -10.80 -19.06 11.95
N PHE A 129 -10.33 -19.56 10.81
CA PHE A 129 -11.15 -19.99 9.68
C PHE A 129 -10.43 -21.12 8.95
N GLY A 130 -11.14 -22.20 8.59
CA GLY A 130 -10.51 -23.40 8.04
C GLY A 130 -9.35 -23.91 8.90
N GLU A 131 -8.15 -24.04 8.30
CA GLU A 131 -6.89 -24.37 9.00
C GLU A 131 -6.01 -23.14 9.32
N SER A 132 -6.56 -21.95 9.09
CA SER A 132 -5.86 -20.67 9.21
C SER A 132 -6.22 -19.97 10.51
N LYS A 133 -5.23 -19.28 11.08
CA LYS A 133 -5.40 -18.41 12.24
C LYS A 133 -4.90 -17.00 11.91
N VAL A 134 -5.66 -15.98 12.26
CA VAL A 134 -5.31 -14.57 12.10
C VAL A 134 -5.10 -13.95 13.46
N VAL A 135 -3.95 -13.31 13.67
CA VAL A 135 -3.69 -12.49 14.84
C VAL A 135 -3.67 -11.03 14.40
N LEU A 136 -4.73 -10.31 14.76
CA LEU A 136 -4.87 -8.88 14.54
C LEU A 136 -4.39 -8.15 15.79
N LYS A 137 -3.19 -7.58 15.73
CA LYS A 137 -2.62 -6.77 16.82
C LYS A 137 -3.14 -5.35 16.72
N ALA A 138 -3.53 -4.78 17.86
CA ALA A 138 -4.15 -3.47 17.90
C ALA A 138 -3.15 -2.33 17.77
N LYS A 139 -2.04 -2.35 18.52
CA LYS A 139 -1.08 -1.24 18.60
C LYS A 139 0.38 -1.71 18.65
N PRO A 140 1.21 -1.40 17.64
CA PRO A 140 0.81 -0.88 16.32
C PRO A 140 -0.05 -1.92 15.56
N LEU A 141 -0.93 -1.43 14.68
CA LEU A 141 -1.79 -2.25 13.83
C LEU A 141 -0.94 -3.23 13.01
N ARG A 142 -1.19 -4.52 13.14
CA ARG A 142 -0.51 -5.58 12.38
C ARG A 142 -1.41 -6.79 12.23
N ILE A 143 -1.36 -7.44 11.07
CA ILE A 143 -2.12 -8.67 10.82
C ILE A 143 -1.16 -9.80 10.49
N ASP A 144 -1.14 -10.81 11.35
CA ASP A 144 -0.34 -12.03 11.17
C ASP A 144 -1.25 -13.19 10.77
N VAL A 145 -0.99 -13.81 9.64
CA VAL A 145 -1.73 -14.98 9.13
C VAL A 145 -0.89 -16.23 9.30
N TYR A 146 -1.45 -17.21 9.98
CA TYR A 146 -0.86 -18.52 10.25
C TYR A 146 -1.62 -19.60 9.49
N LYS A 147 -0.90 -20.62 9.01
CA LYS A 147 -1.47 -21.91 8.59
C LYS A 147 -1.03 -22.97 9.60
N GLY A 148 -1.98 -23.50 10.38
CA GLY A 148 -1.67 -24.26 11.58
C GLY A 148 -0.80 -23.46 12.56
N LYS A 149 0.43 -23.93 12.83
CA LYS A 149 1.39 -23.25 13.74
C LYS A 149 2.38 -22.32 13.04
N ASN A 150 2.37 -22.30 11.71
CA ASN A 150 3.38 -21.60 10.92
C ASN A 150 2.86 -20.22 10.52
N LEU A 151 3.58 -19.16 10.89
CA LEU A 151 3.34 -17.81 10.35
C LEU A 151 3.71 -17.82 8.86
N VAL A 152 2.79 -17.43 7.99
CA VAL A 152 2.99 -17.45 6.53
C VAL A 152 3.02 -16.05 5.92
N ILE A 153 2.19 -15.13 6.42
CA ILE A 153 2.10 -13.75 5.94
C ILE A 153 2.00 -12.82 7.14
N SER A 154 2.67 -11.67 7.06
CA SER A 154 2.49 -10.57 8.01
C SER A 154 2.31 -9.26 7.25
N THR A 155 1.27 -8.49 7.57
CA THR A 155 1.04 -7.16 6.99
C THR A 155 1.34 -6.06 8.00
N ASN A 156 1.90 -4.96 7.52
CA ASN A 156 2.38 -3.84 8.33
C ASN A 156 3.44 -4.23 9.37
N ALA A 157 4.20 -5.30 9.12
CA ALA A 157 5.20 -5.83 10.06
C ALA A 157 6.37 -4.86 10.26
N ARG A 158 6.70 -4.08 9.22
CA ARG A 158 7.74 -3.05 9.21
C ARG A 158 7.20 -1.65 9.52
N GLY A 159 5.90 -1.53 9.77
CA GLY A 159 5.25 -0.26 10.05
C GLY A 159 5.17 0.68 8.85
N LEU A 160 5.09 0.15 7.61
CA LEU A 160 5.06 0.95 6.38
C LEU A 160 3.64 1.12 5.81
N LEU A 161 2.60 0.82 6.59
CA LEU A 161 1.24 1.28 6.27
C LEU A 161 1.27 2.81 6.16
N LYS A 162 0.91 3.32 4.98
CA LYS A 162 0.71 4.74 4.72
C LYS A 162 -0.58 4.91 3.95
N PHE A 163 -1.47 5.71 4.52
CA PHE A 163 -2.78 6.02 3.96
C PHE A 163 -2.95 7.55 3.96
N GLU A 164 -2.80 8.17 2.79
CA GLU A 164 -3.04 9.60 2.63
C GLU A 164 -4.55 9.85 2.61
N HIS A 165 -5.09 10.40 3.70
CA HIS A 165 -6.50 10.79 3.80
C HIS A 165 -6.82 11.94 2.84
N TYR A 166 -8.08 12.04 2.44
CA TYR A 166 -8.50 13.15 1.61
C TYR A 166 -8.58 14.45 2.41
N ARG A 167 -8.03 15.53 1.85
CA ARG A 167 -8.03 16.87 2.43
C ARG A 167 -8.35 17.94 1.38
N ASN A 168 -8.76 19.12 1.82
CA ASN A 168 -8.99 20.25 0.92
C ASN A 168 -7.68 20.94 0.59
N LYS A 169 -7.65 21.65 -0.55
CA LYS A 169 -6.51 22.49 -0.90
C LYS A 169 -6.46 23.69 0.05
N PRO A 170 -5.35 23.93 0.76
CA PRO A 170 -5.20 25.13 1.57
C PRO A 170 -5.39 26.39 0.71
N ALA A 171 -6.07 27.41 1.25
CA ALA A 171 -6.27 28.67 0.54
C ALA A 171 -4.94 29.43 0.37
N GLU A 172 -4.77 30.11 -0.76
CA GLU A 172 -3.58 30.92 -1.00
C GLU A 172 -3.51 32.08 0.01
N GLY A 173 -2.41 32.16 0.77
CA GLY A 173 -2.18 33.23 1.76
C GLY A 173 -2.70 32.95 3.17
N GLU A 174 -3.47 31.88 3.39
CA GLU A 174 -3.69 31.35 4.74
C GLU A 174 -2.43 30.59 5.16
N GLY A 175 -1.52 31.31 5.81
CA GLY A 175 -0.30 30.72 6.38
C GLY A 175 -0.64 29.47 7.20
N GLU A 176 -0.10 28.36 6.75
CA GLU A 176 0.02 27.03 7.36
C GLU A 176 -0.99 26.48 8.40
N ASN A 177 -2.21 27.02 8.59
CA ASN A 177 -2.93 26.76 9.86
C ASN A 177 -4.41 26.35 9.81
N ALA A 178 -5.10 26.29 8.67
CA ALA A 178 -6.52 25.88 8.67
C ALA A 178 -6.74 24.38 8.45
N ASP A 179 -5.97 23.74 7.56
CA ASP A 179 -6.09 22.29 7.23
C ASP A 179 -4.75 21.54 7.36
N LEU A 180 -3.74 22.23 7.92
CA LEU A 180 -2.36 21.75 8.09
C LEU A 180 -2.10 21.05 9.44
N GLN A 181 -3.08 21.04 10.34
CA GLN A 181 -3.00 20.26 11.60
C GLN A 181 -2.91 18.73 11.37
N VAL A 182 -3.07 18.27 10.12
CA VAL A 182 -3.17 16.86 9.74
C VAL A 182 -2.02 16.42 8.80
N ILE A 183 -1.16 17.35 8.38
CA ILE A 183 0.03 17.05 7.57
C ILE A 183 1.19 16.81 8.55
N ASP A 184 1.80 15.64 8.48
CA ASP A 184 3.02 15.35 9.24
C ASP A 184 4.09 16.39 8.86
N GLU A 185 4.67 17.11 9.83
CA GLU A 185 5.65 18.17 9.56
C GLU A 185 6.88 17.65 8.77
N GLU A 186 7.14 16.35 8.87
CA GLU A 186 8.20 15.65 8.15
C GLU A 186 7.81 15.22 6.72
N GLU A 187 6.56 15.44 6.28
CA GLU A 187 6.10 15.03 4.95
C GLU A 187 6.62 15.97 3.85
N ASP A 188 7.16 15.39 2.78
CA ASP A 188 7.53 16.12 1.57
C ASP A 188 6.30 16.82 0.95
N LYS A 189 6.32 18.15 0.96
CA LYS A 189 5.24 19.01 0.47
C LYS A 189 5.24 19.15 -1.07
N ASP A 190 6.31 18.74 -1.75
CA ASP A 190 6.41 18.83 -3.20
C ASP A 190 5.46 17.83 -3.91
N GLY A 191 4.74 18.32 -4.93
CA GLY A 191 3.77 17.53 -5.70
C GLY A 191 2.60 16.96 -4.87
N LEU A 192 2.27 17.55 -3.72
CA LEU A 192 1.03 17.23 -2.98
C LEU A 192 -0.22 17.60 -3.78
N TRP A 193 -0.15 18.73 -4.49
CA TRP A 193 -1.17 19.25 -5.40
C TRP A 193 -0.63 19.19 -6.83
N GLU A 194 -0.72 20.28 -7.59
CA GLU A 194 -0.29 20.31 -8.98
C GLU A 194 1.11 19.71 -9.17
N GLU A 195 1.26 18.81 -10.14
CA GLU A 195 2.52 18.16 -10.48
C GLU A 195 2.75 18.29 -11.98
N THR A 196 3.93 18.74 -12.38
CA THR A 196 4.29 18.84 -13.80
C THR A 196 5.34 17.80 -14.15
N PHE A 197 5.12 17.08 -15.26
CA PHE A 197 6.12 16.22 -15.86
C PHE A 197 6.25 16.55 -17.34
N LYS A 198 7.43 17.04 -17.72
CA LYS A 198 7.69 17.61 -19.04
C LYS A 198 6.68 18.72 -19.36
N GLY A 199 6.02 18.64 -20.52
CA GLY A 199 5.01 19.61 -20.94
C GLY A 199 3.61 19.37 -20.40
N HIS A 200 3.42 18.37 -19.53
CA HIS A 200 2.11 18.00 -19.00
C HIS A 200 1.99 18.39 -17.53
N SER A 201 0.96 19.17 -17.21
CA SER A 201 0.59 19.52 -15.84
C SER A 201 -0.63 18.71 -15.42
N ASP A 202 -0.48 17.92 -14.36
CA ASP A 202 -1.61 17.33 -13.63
C ASP A 202 -2.10 18.38 -12.62
N SER A 203 -3.39 18.75 -12.71
CA SER A 203 -4.00 19.69 -11.77
C SER A 203 -4.24 19.08 -10.39
N LYS A 204 -4.22 17.74 -10.28
CA LYS A 204 -4.38 16.96 -9.04
C LYS A 204 -5.44 17.55 -8.09
N PRO A 205 -6.71 17.69 -8.54
CA PRO A 205 -7.76 18.42 -7.79
C PRO A 205 -8.08 17.79 -6.43
N ASN A 206 -7.75 16.50 -6.28
CA ASN A 206 -7.97 15.72 -5.08
C ASN A 206 -6.72 15.62 -4.19
N GLY A 207 -5.61 16.24 -4.59
CA GLY A 207 -4.38 16.24 -3.80
C GLY A 207 -3.82 14.84 -3.53
N PRO A 208 -3.13 14.63 -2.40
CA PRO A 208 -2.56 13.35 -2.01
C PRO A 208 -3.69 12.37 -1.61
N SER A 209 -3.53 11.12 -2.02
CA SER A 209 -4.56 10.09 -1.85
C SER A 209 -4.03 8.66 -2.03
N SER A 210 -2.72 8.49 -2.04
CA SER A 210 -2.08 7.19 -2.19
C SER A 210 -2.24 6.33 -0.95
N VAL A 211 -2.20 5.02 -1.18
CA VAL A 211 -2.25 3.99 -0.14
C VAL A 211 -1.11 3.01 -0.36
N GLY A 212 -0.54 2.49 0.73
CA GLY A 212 0.58 1.56 0.67
C GLY A 212 0.69 0.80 1.99
N MET A 213 1.20 -0.42 1.93
CA MET A 213 1.39 -1.29 3.08
C MET A 213 2.50 -2.29 2.76
N ASP A 214 3.35 -2.61 3.74
CA ASP A 214 4.28 -3.72 3.59
C ASP A 214 3.61 -5.07 3.84
N ILE A 215 3.96 -6.04 3.01
CA ILE A 215 3.55 -7.44 3.14
C ILE A 215 4.83 -8.28 3.21
N SER A 216 4.96 -9.07 4.26
CA SER A 216 6.07 -9.98 4.49
C SER A 216 5.64 -11.41 4.19
N PHE A 217 6.29 -12.05 3.22
CA PHE A 217 6.11 -13.47 2.91
C PHE A 217 7.12 -14.30 3.71
N ILE A 218 6.65 -14.94 4.78
CA ILE A 218 7.55 -15.57 5.75
C ILE A 218 8.16 -16.85 5.15
N ASN A 219 9.46 -17.03 5.36
CA ASN A 219 10.26 -18.15 4.82
C ASN A 219 10.26 -18.27 3.28
N SER A 220 9.79 -17.26 2.56
CA SER A 220 9.79 -17.25 1.08
C SER A 220 11.06 -16.56 0.58
N LYS A 221 11.80 -17.25 -0.30
CA LYS A 221 13.03 -16.71 -0.93
C LYS A 221 12.79 -16.13 -2.34
N HIS A 222 11.66 -16.48 -2.93
CA HIS A 222 11.29 -16.08 -4.29
C HIS A 222 9.84 -15.60 -4.29
N VAL A 223 9.59 -14.54 -5.03
CA VAL A 223 8.26 -14.04 -5.37
C VAL A 223 8.19 -13.83 -6.88
N TYR A 224 6.99 -13.99 -7.44
CA TYR A 224 6.73 -14.01 -8.88
C TYR A 224 5.48 -13.18 -9.18
N GLY A 225 5.27 -12.81 -10.44
CA GLY A 225 4.06 -12.12 -10.88
C GLY A 225 4.26 -10.64 -11.11
N ILE A 226 3.25 -9.82 -10.77
CA ILE A 226 3.14 -8.39 -11.13
C ILE A 226 3.59 -8.06 -12.57
N PRO A 227 3.12 -8.80 -13.60
CA PRO A 227 3.39 -8.45 -14.98
C PRO A 227 2.72 -7.11 -15.35
N GLU A 228 3.17 -6.39 -16.36
CA GLU A 228 4.17 -6.78 -17.37
C GLU A 228 5.53 -6.10 -17.16
N HIS A 229 6.59 -6.90 -17.07
CA HIS A 229 7.97 -6.43 -16.97
C HIS A 229 8.88 -7.32 -17.84
N ALA A 230 9.75 -6.69 -18.64
CA ALA A 230 10.82 -7.38 -19.36
C ALA A 230 11.98 -7.70 -18.39
N ASP A 231 11.71 -8.57 -17.43
CA ASP A 231 12.63 -8.92 -16.34
C ASP A 231 12.63 -10.44 -16.07
N ALA A 232 13.44 -10.87 -15.10
CA ALA A 232 13.50 -12.25 -14.65
C ALA A 232 12.16 -12.73 -14.09
N PHE A 233 11.87 -14.03 -14.25
CA PHE A 233 10.66 -14.64 -13.71
C PHE A 233 10.57 -14.52 -12.19
N SER A 234 11.65 -14.87 -11.47
CA SER A 234 11.79 -14.53 -10.05
C SER A 234 12.09 -13.04 -9.94
N LEU A 235 11.23 -12.30 -9.25
CA LEU A 235 11.38 -10.86 -9.10
C LEU A 235 12.67 -10.54 -8.33
N LYS A 236 13.34 -9.47 -8.74
CA LYS A 236 14.55 -8.95 -8.11
C LYS A 236 14.20 -8.03 -6.94
N GLU A 237 15.14 -7.87 -6.01
CA GLU A 237 15.06 -6.83 -4.99
C GLU A 237 15.08 -5.42 -5.63
N THR A 238 14.42 -4.47 -4.99
CA THR A 238 14.23 -3.08 -5.50
C THR A 238 14.72 -2.01 -4.51
N THR A 239 15.66 -2.39 -3.63
CA THR A 239 16.28 -1.54 -2.61
C THR A 239 17.78 -1.44 -2.85
#